data_AF-A0A7X6PYP1-F1
#
_entry.id   AF-A0A7X6PYP1-F1
#
_cell.length_a   1.000
_cell.length_b   1.000
_cell.length_c   1.000
_cell.angle_alpha   90.00
_cell.angle_beta   90.00
_cell.angle_gamma   90.00
#
_symmetry.space_group_name_H-M   'P 1'
#
loop_
_entity.id
_entity.type
_entity.pdbx_description
1 polymer ?
#
loop_
_entity_poly.entity_id
_entity_poly.type
_entity_poly.pdbx_seq_one_letter_code
_entity_poly.pdbx_strand_id
1 'polypeptide(L)'
;MSEQTRFRLLRKGYDRFAVDETLDELETQIEAISKKLEVYELQVEQAEADKLAMKEKYTKLVNELIVKEKAADDIARLALREANMMIDKAGDHADLIIREALATAKTLLSELVRIASEAKDSKEMLKVKVHEIATLIDSLEFPQTRDFEWIVEDKNEDQDRD
;
A
#
# COMPACT_ATOMS: atom_id res chain seq x y z
N MET A 1 3.11 70.04 35.58
CA MET A 1 2.93 71.44 36.01
C MET A 1 2.69 71.39 37.51
N SER A 2 3.76 71.35 38.31
CA SER A 2 3.67 71.24 39.76
C SER A 2 3.40 72.62 40.34
N GLU A 3 2.26 72.80 41.02
CA GLU A 3 2.08 73.94 41.91
C GLU A 3 3.16 73.86 42.99
N GLN A 4 4.07 74.84 42.99
CA GLN A 4 5.01 75.01 44.10
C GLN A 4 4.23 75.52 45.30
N THR A 5 3.86 74.60 46.19
CA THR A 5 3.22 74.91 47.47
C THR A 5 4.20 75.76 48.30
N ARG A 6 4.00 77.08 48.27
CA ARG A 6 4.82 78.01 49.05
C ARG A 6 4.38 77.94 50.50
N PHE A 7 5.25 77.44 51.38
CA PHE A 7 4.99 77.38 52.82
C PHE A 7 4.72 78.78 53.39
N ARG A 8 3.76 78.88 54.32
CA ARG A 8 3.41 80.14 55.00
C ARG A 8 4.59 80.64 55.83
N LEU A 9 4.97 81.92 55.67
CA LEU A 9 6.00 82.57 56.47
C LEU A 9 5.40 83.21 57.73
N LEU A 10 5.88 82.80 58.90
CA LEU A 10 5.72 83.46 60.19
C LEU A 10 6.92 84.36 60.50
N ARG A 11 6.79 85.21 61.53
CA ARG A 11 7.79 86.21 61.98
C ARG A 11 9.20 85.62 62.28
N LYS A 12 9.33 84.30 62.43
CA LYS A 12 10.60 83.59 62.66
C LYS A 12 10.85 82.39 61.72
N GLY A 13 10.20 82.30 60.56
CA GLY A 13 10.42 81.22 59.59
C GLY A 13 9.13 80.60 59.05
N TYR A 14 9.21 79.40 58.48
CA TYR A 14 8.05 78.69 57.93
C TYR A 14 7.17 78.07 59.01
N ASP A 15 5.90 77.84 58.68
CA ASP A 15 4.99 77.06 59.51
C ASP A 15 5.50 75.62 59.65
N ARG A 16 5.99 75.29 60.84
CA ARG A 16 6.60 74.00 61.12
C ARG A 16 5.66 72.83 60.84
N PHE A 17 4.38 72.95 61.18
CA PHE A 17 3.43 71.85 61.02
C PHE A 17 3.15 71.56 59.54
N ALA A 18 2.99 72.61 58.73
CA ALA A 18 2.79 72.46 57.29
C ALA A 18 4.04 71.91 56.59
N VAL A 19 5.24 72.26 57.07
CA VAL A 19 6.49 71.70 56.52
C VAL A 19 6.66 70.24 56.92
N ASP A 20 6.50 69.92 58.21
CA ASP A 20 6.64 68.55 58.73
C ASP A 20 5.61 67.60 58.06
N GLU A 21 4.35 68.02 57.88
CA GLU A 21 3.31 67.24 57.18
C GLU A 21 3.66 66.95 55.72
N THR A 22 4.17 67.94 54.97
CA THR A 22 4.61 67.70 53.58
C THR A 22 5.87 66.84 53.50
N LEU A 23 6.74 66.88 54.51
CA LEU A 23 7.93 66.04 54.60
C LEU A 23 7.52 64.58 54.80
N ASP A 24 6.58 64.32 55.70
CA ASP A 24 6.01 62.99 55.93
C ASP A 24 5.29 62.45 54.67
N GLU A 25 4.53 63.30 53.96
CA GLU A 25 3.90 62.93 52.68
C GLU A 25 4.93 62.60 51.59
N LEU A 26 6.03 63.35 51.50
CA LEU A 26 7.09 63.09 50.54
C LEU A 26 7.88 61.82 50.91
N GLU A 27 8.16 61.58 52.19
CA GLU A 27 8.82 60.34 52.64
C GLU A 27 7.96 59.11 52.32
N THR A 28 6.66 59.16 52.60
CA THR A 28 5.75 58.06 52.26
C THR A 28 5.63 57.83 50.74
N GLN A 29 5.67 58.90 49.93
CA GLN A 29 5.71 58.78 48.46
C GLN A 29 7.03 58.17 47.98
N ILE A 30 8.17 58.59 48.55
CA ILE A 30 9.49 58.04 48.23
C ILE A 30 9.54 56.55 48.56
N GLU A 31 9.05 56.13 49.74
CA GLU A 31 8.96 54.72 50.09
C GLU A 31 8.07 53.93 49.13
N ALA A 32 6.90 54.48 48.77
CA ALA A 32 5.97 53.82 47.86
C ALA A 32 6.56 53.67 46.44
N ILE A 33 7.26 54.69 45.95
CA ILE A 33 7.95 54.64 44.65
C ILE A 33 9.11 53.66 44.70
N SER A 34 9.88 53.63 45.79
CA SER A 34 11.02 52.72 45.94
C SER A 34 10.58 51.26 45.94
N LYS A 35 9.50 50.94 46.67
CA LYS A 35 8.90 49.59 46.65
C LYS A 35 8.39 49.19 45.27
N LYS A 36 7.78 50.12 44.53
CA LYS A 36 7.33 49.86 43.15
C LYS A 36 8.51 49.60 42.22
N LEU A 37 9.60 50.36 42.39
CA LEU A 37 10.80 50.22 41.57
C LEU A 37 11.45 48.85 41.79
N GLU A 38 11.58 48.41 43.05
CA GLU A 38 12.08 47.08 43.40
C GLU A 38 11.22 45.95 42.78
N VAL A 39 9.89 46.08 42.83
CA VAL A 39 8.99 45.10 42.18
C VAL A 39 9.16 45.09 40.67
N TYR A 40 9.32 46.26 40.04
CA TYR A 40 9.52 46.32 38.59
C TYR A 40 10.88 45.75 38.18
N GLU A 41 11.94 45.99 38.95
CA GLU A 41 13.26 45.39 38.70
C GLU A 41 13.17 43.86 38.74
N LEU A 42 12.50 43.29 39.76
CA LEU A 42 12.29 41.85 39.86
C LEU A 42 11.50 41.30 38.67
N GLN A 43 10.45 42.01 38.22
CA GLN A 43 9.65 41.61 37.06
C GLN A 43 10.46 41.63 35.77
N VAL A 44 11.34 42.62 35.59
CA VAL A 44 12.23 42.71 34.43
C VAL A 44 13.22 41.55 34.43
N GLU A 45 13.86 41.27 35.56
CA GLU A 45 14.81 40.15 35.68
C GLU A 45 14.12 38.81 35.36
N GLN A 46 12.92 38.60 35.89
CA GLN A 46 12.16 37.38 35.63
C GLN A 46 11.71 37.27 34.16
N ALA A 47 11.25 38.37 33.56
CA ALA A 47 10.90 38.39 32.14
C ALA A 47 12.11 38.13 31.22
N GLU A 48 13.29 38.62 31.59
CA GLU A 48 14.53 38.34 30.87
C GLU A 48 14.94 36.87 30.97
N ALA A 49 14.84 36.27 32.15
CA ALA A 49 15.10 34.85 32.36
C ALA A 49 14.13 33.98 31.54
N ASP A 50 12.84 34.29 31.55
CA ASP A 50 11.83 33.57 30.77
C ASP A 50 12.06 33.70 29.27
N LYS A 51 12.43 34.89 28.80
CA LYS A 51 12.79 35.14 27.40
C LYS A 51 14.00 34.31 26.98
N LEU A 52 15.03 34.24 27.82
CA LEU A 52 16.23 33.43 27.53
C LEU A 52 15.86 31.94 27.44
N ALA A 53 15.11 31.44 28.42
CA ALA A 53 14.64 30.05 28.43
C ALA A 53 13.78 29.72 27.20
N MET A 54 12.89 30.62 26.78
CA MET A 54 12.08 30.43 25.57
C MET A 54 12.93 30.44 24.31
N LYS A 55 13.95 31.30 24.23
CA LYS A 55 14.89 31.32 23.10
C LYS A 55 15.65 30.00 22.98
N GLU A 56 16.11 29.44 24.09
CA GLU A 56 16.78 28.12 24.09
C GLU A 56 15.85 26.97 23.68
N LYS A 57 14.61 26.99 24.15
CA LYS A 57 13.60 26.00 23.73
C LYS A 57 13.32 26.11 22.24
N TYR A 58 13.20 27.34 21.72
CA TYR A 58 12.97 27.59 20.31
C TYR A 58 14.13 27.09 19.44
N THR A 59 15.38 27.40 19.81
CA THR A 59 16.55 26.94 19.03
C THR A 59 16.66 25.41 19.03
N LYS A 60 16.39 24.75 20.16
CA LYS A 60 16.33 23.29 20.23
C LYS A 60 15.23 22.73 19.32
N LEU A 61 14.03 23.29 19.40
CA LEU A 61 12.90 22.86 18.58
C LEU A 61 13.18 23.02 17.08
N VAL A 62 13.76 24.15 16.67
CA VAL A 62 14.14 24.39 15.27
C VAL A 62 15.17 23.36 14.80
N ASN A 63 16.19 23.07 15.61
CA ASN A 63 17.19 22.07 15.26
C ASN A 63 16.58 20.67 15.13
N GLU A 64 15.68 20.27 16.04
CA GLU A 64 14.95 19.01 15.94
C GLU A 64 14.09 18.94 14.68
N LEU A 65 13.45 20.04 14.31
CA LEU A 65 12.60 20.13 13.13
C LEU A 65 13.41 19.94 11.86
N ILE A 66 14.59 20.57 11.76
CA ILE A 66 15.53 20.40 10.64
C ILE A 66 15.99 18.94 10.51
N VAL A 67 16.33 18.30 11.64
CA VAL A 67 16.74 16.88 11.62
C VAL A 67 15.60 15.98 11.16
N LYS A 68 14.37 16.23 11.65
CA LYS A 68 13.19 15.46 11.24
C LYS A 68 12.83 15.68 9.77
N GLU A 69 12.93 16.90 9.28
CA GLU A 69 12.69 17.24 7.87
C GLU A 69 13.68 16.50 6.96
N LYS A 70 14.98 16.55 7.30
CA LYS A 70 16.01 15.83 6.54
C LYS A 70 15.78 14.32 6.55
N ALA A 71 15.43 13.74 7.71
CA ALA A 71 15.12 12.33 7.82
C ALA A 71 13.90 11.94 6.98
N ALA A 72 12.85 12.77 6.97
CA ALA A 72 11.65 12.55 6.17
C ALA A 72 11.95 12.60 4.66
N ASP A 73 12.77 13.57 4.23
CA ASP A 73 13.22 13.68 2.84
C ASP A 73 14.09 12.48 2.41
N ASP A 74 15.01 12.03 3.27
CA ASP A 74 15.81 10.83 3.03
C ASP A 74 14.94 9.56 2.91
N ILE A 75 13.92 9.43 3.78
CA ILE A 75 12.95 8.32 3.72
C ILE A 75 12.16 8.38 2.40
N ALA A 76 11.69 9.54 1.99
CA ALA A 76 10.94 9.69 0.74
C ALA A 76 11.80 9.29 -0.47
N ARG A 77 13.06 9.72 -0.52
CA ARG A 77 14.00 9.32 -1.59
C ARG A 77 14.27 7.83 -1.59
N LEU A 78 14.50 7.22 -0.42
CA LEU A 78 14.74 5.79 -0.29
C LEU A 78 13.52 4.98 -0.72
N ALA A 79 12.32 5.38 -0.28
CA ALA A 79 11.07 4.73 -0.65
C ALA A 79 10.82 4.79 -2.16
N LEU A 80 11.10 5.93 -2.82
CA LEU A 80 11.01 6.05 -4.27
C LEU A 80 12.00 5.13 -4.99
N ARG A 81 13.24 5.08 -4.51
CA ARG A 81 14.26 4.21 -5.08
C ARG A 81 13.88 2.73 -4.93
N GLU A 82 13.39 2.34 -3.76
CA GLU A 82 12.95 0.98 -3.48
C GLU A 82 11.71 0.59 -4.28
N ALA A 83 10.75 1.50 -4.44
CA ALA A 83 9.60 1.32 -5.30
C ALA A 83 10.01 1.08 -6.75
N ASN A 84 10.94 1.87 -7.29
CA ASN A 84 11.46 1.65 -8.65
C ASN A 84 12.16 0.29 -8.77
N MET A 85 12.99 -0.09 -7.80
CA MET A 85 13.62 -1.42 -7.78
C MET A 85 12.59 -2.56 -7.70
N MET A 86 11.48 -2.37 -6.98
CA MET A 86 10.39 -3.36 -6.96
C MET A 86 9.66 -3.45 -8.30
N ILE A 87 9.42 -2.32 -8.97
CA ILE A 87 8.81 -2.28 -10.30
C ILE A 87 9.70 -3.01 -11.31
N ASP A 88 11.01 -2.73 -11.31
CA ASP A 88 11.97 -3.38 -12.21
C ASP A 88 11.98 -4.91 -11.99
N LYS A 89 12.08 -5.35 -10.73
CA LYS A 89 12.02 -6.77 -10.38
C LYS A 89 10.69 -7.43 -10.76
N ALA A 90 9.58 -6.72 -10.59
CA ALA A 90 8.27 -7.24 -11.01
C ALA A 90 8.19 -7.38 -12.54
N GLY A 91 8.81 -6.46 -13.29
CA GLY A 91 8.97 -6.56 -14.75
C GLY A 91 9.78 -7.79 -15.14
N ASP A 92 10.96 -7.97 -14.55
CA ASP A 92 11.82 -9.14 -14.80
C ASP A 92 11.11 -10.46 -14.49
N HIS A 93 10.35 -10.51 -13.39
CA HIS A 93 9.55 -11.68 -13.03
C HIS A 93 8.41 -11.93 -14.00
N ALA A 94 7.72 -10.89 -14.47
CA ALA A 94 6.65 -11.03 -15.46
C ALA A 94 7.21 -11.58 -16.78
N ASP A 95 8.36 -11.08 -17.23
CA ASP A 95 9.05 -11.59 -18.42
C ASP A 95 9.47 -13.05 -18.26
N LEU A 96 9.96 -13.44 -17.08
CA LEU A 96 10.29 -14.82 -16.77
C LEU A 96 9.06 -15.74 -16.89
N ILE A 97 7.94 -15.35 -16.28
CA ILE A 97 6.68 -16.10 -16.34
C ILE A 97 6.21 -16.25 -17.79
N ILE A 98 6.28 -15.18 -18.59
CA ILE A 98 5.88 -15.23 -20.01
C ILE A 98 6.77 -16.21 -20.79
N ARG A 99 8.09 -16.17 -20.56
CA ARG A 99 9.03 -17.09 -21.23
C ARG A 99 8.77 -18.54 -20.84
N GLU A 100 8.53 -18.81 -19.57
CA GLU A 100 8.23 -20.15 -19.07
C GLU A 100 6.89 -20.66 -19.62
N ALA A 101 5.85 -19.82 -19.63
CA ALA A 101 4.55 -20.16 -20.20
C ALA A 101 4.67 -20.47 -21.71
N LEU A 102 5.47 -19.68 -22.45
CA LEU A 102 5.71 -19.91 -23.88
C LEU A 102 6.48 -21.22 -24.10
N ALA A 103 7.53 -21.48 -23.32
CA ALA A 103 8.27 -22.73 -23.40
C ALA A 103 7.36 -23.95 -23.13
N THR A 104 6.52 -23.85 -22.12
CA THR A 104 5.53 -24.88 -21.76
C THR A 104 4.53 -25.11 -22.90
N ALA A 105 3.97 -24.03 -23.46
CA ALA A 105 3.04 -24.12 -24.59
C ALA A 105 3.68 -24.78 -25.82
N LYS A 106 4.96 -24.48 -26.10
CA LYS A 106 5.71 -25.10 -27.20
C LYS A 106 5.91 -26.60 -26.98
N THR A 107 6.20 -27.01 -25.75
CA THR A 107 6.31 -28.43 -25.38
C THR A 107 4.97 -29.14 -25.57
N LEU A 108 3.88 -28.57 -25.05
CA LEU A 108 2.52 -29.12 -25.22
C LEU A 108 2.11 -29.24 -26.69
N LEU A 109 2.42 -28.24 -27.52
CA LEU A 109 2.15 -28.29 -28.95
C LEU A 109 2.90 -29.44 -29.63
N SER A 110 4.17 -29.63 -29.27
CA SER A 110 5.01 -30.70 -29.83
C SER A 110 4.47 -32.08 -29.42
N GLU A 111 4.05 -32.24 -28.17
CA GLU A 111 3.38 -33.45 -27.69
C GLU A 111 2.06 -33.69 -28.42
N LEU A 112 1.25 -32.65 -28.65
CA LEU A 112 -0.02 -32.76 -29.36
C LEU A 112 0.18 -33.21 -30.81
N VAL A 113 1.18 -32.67 -31.51
CA VAL A 113 1.55 -33.11 -32.87
C VAL A 113 1.98 -34.59 -32.86
N ARG A 114 2.77 -35.01 -31.87
CA ARG A 114 3.17 -36.42 -31.72
C ARG A 114 1.97 -37.33 -31.52
N ILE A 115 1.08 -37.00 -30.59
CA ILE A 115 -0.16 -37.77 -30.32
C ILE A 115 -1.05 -37.82 -31.57
N ALA A 116 -1.18 -36.72 -32.30
CA ALA A 116 -1.95 -36.70 -33.55
C ALA A 116 -1.37 -37.62 -34.62
N SER A 117 -0.04 -37.71 -34.72
CA SER A 117 0.64 -38.68 -35.60
C SER A 117 0.37 -40.11 -35.16
N GLU A 118 0.58 -40.43 -33.89
CA GLU A 118 0.34 -41.77 -33.32
C GLU A 118 -1.13 -42.21 -33.51
N ALA A 119 -2.08 -41.28 -33.33
CA ALA A 119 -3.49 -41.53 -33.57
C ALA A 119 -3.81 -41.79 -35.04
N LYS A 120 -3.14 -41.08 -35.97
CA LYS A 120 -3.28 -41.31 -37.41
C LYS A 120 -2.74 -42.70 -37.79
N ASP A 121 -1.58 -43.08 -37.26
CA ASP A 121 -0.99 -44.39 -37.52
C ASP A 121 -1.85 -45.52 -36.96
N SER A 122 -2.39 -45.35 -35.75
CA SER A 122 -3.34 -46.28 -35.14
C SER A 122 -4.63 -46.42 -35.97
N LYS A 123 -5.17 -45.31 -36.48
CA LYS A 123 -6.34 -45.33 -37.38
C LYS A 123 -6.06 -46.11 -38.66
N GLU A 124 -4.89 -45.94 -39.26
CA GLU A 124 -4.52 -46.66 -40.48
C GLU A 124 -4.34 -48.16 -40.19
N MET A 125 -3.69 -48.51 -39.08
CA MET A 125 -3.58 -49.90 -38.63
C MET A 125 -4.95 -50.55 -38.42
N LEU A 126 -5.90 -49.82 -37.80
CA LEU A 126 -7.27 -50.31 -37.60
C LEU A 126 -8.00 -50.52 -38.92
N LYS A 127 -7.84 -49.62 -39.91
CA LYS A 127 -8.44 -49.82 -41.24
C LYS A 127 -7.93 -51.09 -41.91
N VAL A 128 -6.62 -51.34 -41.84
CA VAL A 128 -6.02 -52.56 -42.40
C VAL A 128 -6.64 -53.79 -41.73
N LYS A 129 -6.71 -53.82 -40.39
CA LYS A 129 -7.33 -54.93 -39.65
C LYS A 129 -8.82 -55.12 -39.99
N VAL A 130 -9.58 -54.03 -40.13
CA VAL A 130 -11.00 -54.11 -40.55
C VAL A 130 -11.12 -54.67 -41.96
N HIS A 131 -10.23 -54.27 -42.86
CA HIS A 131 -10.20 -54.81 -44.22
C HIS A 131 -9.86 -56.31 -44.22
N GLU A 132 -8.86 -56.74 -43.43
CA GLU A 132 -8.53 -58.16 -43.23
C GLU A 132 -9.75 -58.94 -42.72
N ILE A 133 -10.45 -58.45 -41.69
CA ILE A 133 -11.66 -59.09 -41.16
C ILE A 133 -12.75 -59.16 -42.24
N ALA A 134 -12.97 -58.09 -43.01
CA ALA A 134 -13.93 -58.10 -44.10
C ALA A 134 -13.60 -59.16 -45.16
N THR A 135 -12.32 -59.27 -45.56
CA THR A 135 -11.90 -60.32 -46.49
C THR A 135 -12.06 -61.72 -45.93
N LEU A 136 -11.83 -61.92 -44.63
CA LEU A 136 -12.08 -63.20 -43.96
C LEU A 136 -13.58 -63.54 -43.95
N ILE A 137 -14.45 -62.55 -43.73
CA ILE A 137 -15.90 -62.74 -43.79
C ILE A 137 -16.34 -63.12 -45.21
N ASP A 138 -15.85 -62.42 -46.23
CA ASP A 138 -16.18 -62.73 -47.63
C ASP A 138 -15.67 -64.11 -48.06
N SER A 139 -14.58 -64.59 -47.45
CA SER A 139 -14.03 -65.94 -47.68
C SER A 139 -14.77 -67.06 -46.95
N LEU A 140 -15.76 -66.73 -46.10
CA LEU A 140 -16.61 -67.75 -45.48
C LEU A 140 -17.57 -68.31 -46.53
N GLU A 141 -17.20 -69.47 -47.08
CA GLU A 141 -18.14 -70.27 -47.86
C GLU A 141 -19.14 -70.93 -46.90
N PHE A 142 -20.42 -70.60 -47.07
CA PHE A 142 -21.48 -71.33 -46.40
C PHE A 142 -21.59 -72.72 -47.04
N PRO A 143 -21.72 -73.80 -46.24
CA PRO A 143 -22.03 -75.10 -46.79
C PRO A 143 -23.32 -74.99 -47.60
N GLN A 144 -23.27 -75.35 -48.89
CA GLN A 144 -24.49 -75.47 -49.69
C GLN A 144 -25.38 -76.49 -48.97
N THR A 145 -26.47 -76.00 -48.38
CA THR A 145 -27.50 -76.88 -47.85
C THR A 145 -28.04 -77.67 -49.03
N ARG A 146 -27.93 -79.00 -48.97
CA ARG A 146 -28.76 -79.84 -49.84
C ARG A 146 -30.20 -79.45 -49.55
N ASP A 147 -30.97 -79.15 -50.58
CA ASP A 147 -32.42 -79.02 -50.43
C ASP A 147 -32.91 -80.31 -49.77
N PHE A 148 -33.50 -80.19 -48.58
CA PHE A 148 -34.08 -81.34 -47.90
C PHE A 148 -35.25 -81.83 -48.76
N GLU A 149 -35.16 -83.06 -49.28
CA GLU A 149 -36.16 -83.69 -50.16
C GLU A 149 -37.58 -83.71 -49.57
N TRP A 150 -37.75 -83.52 -48.26
CA TRP A 150 -39.08 -83.35 -47.63
C TRP A 150 -39.86 -82.14 -48.19
N ILE A 151 -39.19 -81.05 -48.59
CA ILE A 151 -39.88 -79.82 -49.05
C ILE A 151 -40.56 -80.03 -50.42
N VAL A 152 -40.28 -81.14 -51.11
CA VAL A 152 -40.93 -81.49 -52.38
C VAL A 152 -42.27 -82.22 -52.16
N GLU A 153 -42.44 -82.97 -51.06
CA GLU A 153 -43.71 -83.68 -50.81
C GLU A 153 -44.83 -82.74 -50.33
N ASP A 154 -44.50 -81.70 -49.55
CA ASP A 154 -45.51 -80.75 -49.04
C ASP A 154 -46.06 -79.80 -50.13
N LYS A 155 -45.38 -79.69 -51.29
CA LYS A 155 -45.90 -78.94 -52.45
C LYS A 155 -46.76 -79.78 -53.39
N ASN A 156 -46.66 -81.11 -53.31
CA ASN A 156 -47.42 -82.01 -54.16
C ASN A 156 -48.71 -82.51 -53.48
N GLU A 157 -48.78 -82.57 -52.15
CA GLU A 157 -50.02 -82.97 -51.46
C GLU A 157 -51.11 -81.87 -51.43
N ASP A 158 -50.74 -80.60 -51.61
CA ASP A 158 -51.70 -79.48 -51.74
C ASP A 158 -52.24 -79.31 -53.18
N GLN A 159 -51.78 -80.11 -54.16
CA GLN A 159 -52.32 -80.12 -55.53
C GLN A 159 -53.25 -81.30 -55.85
N ASP A 160 -53.31 -82.33 -55.00
CA ASP A 160 -54.15 -83.54 -55.21
C ASP A 160 -55.32 -83.68 -54.21
N ARG A 161 -55.80 -82.56 -53.65
CA ARG A 161 -57.08 -82.49 -52.92
C ARG A 161 -58.03 -81.46 -53.57
N ASP A 162 -58.40 -81.75 -54.81
CA ASP A 162 -59.73 -81.43 -55.35
C ASP A 162 -60.74 -82.49 -54.87
#